data_AF-A0A2C1Z907-F1
#
_entry.id   AF-A0A2C1Z907-F1
#
_cell.length_a   1.000
_cell.length_b   1.000
_cell.length_c   1.000
_cell.angle_alpha   90.00
_cell.angle_beta   90.00
_cell.angle_gamma   90.00
#
_symmetry.space_group_name_H-M   'P 1'
#
loop_
_entity.id
_entity.type
_entity.pdbx_description
1 polymer ?
#
loop_
_entity_poly.entity_id
_entity_poly.type
_entity_poly.pdbx_seq_one_letter_code
_entity_poly.pdbx_strand_id
1 'polypeptide(L)'
;MSKEDFYSVRMRASEDGAHEQGGKHISGGELISTYDNLKNAVNVLLEKALTHSRGTPDFLQIQFELIDKPVTKLKPLPIGTNEVESVKEGHSIAQNLLEIAGVPRKCIEKAFEQITENSGLRGAILFDIRSSVRMDNRNEKGVRVSRMDWLTTNFDKWSDHHKITPSLRVKEALVLATKVSQHPATVAELCWSDDPEYITGYVAGKKIGYQRITRLKEFGDERGCRIFFVDGLSDLHAYIEYLEKQPIFVEWEEENVTRIN
;
A
#
# COMPACT_ATOMS: atom_id res chain seq x y z
N MET A 1 -9.75 -31.60 6.15
CA MET A 1 -9.51 -30.30 6.82
C MET A 1 -10.64 -29.40 6.41
N SER A 2 -11.45 -28.89 7.35
CA SER A 2 -12.50 -27.93 7.02
C SER A 2 -11.87 -26.73 6.32
N LYS A 3 -12.48 -26.29 5.23
CA LYS A 3 -12.09 -25.05 4.55
C LYS A 3 -12.21 -23.93 5.60
N GLU A 4 -11.09 -23.29 5.93
CA GLU A 4 -11.10 -22.16 6.85
C GLU A 4 -11.66 -20.96 6.08
N ASP A 5 -12.79 -20.44 6.55
CA ASP A 5 -13.45 -19.30 5.93
C ASP A 5 -12.79 -17.99 6.40
N PHE A 6 -12.31 -17.23 5.42
CA PHE A 6 -11.69 -15.92 5.65
C PHE A 6 -12.67 -14.80 5.39
N TYR A 7 -12.52 -13.71 6.15
CA TYR A 7 -13.32 -12.50 6.06
C TYR A 7 -12.41 -11.31 5.83
N SER A 8 -12.74 -10.47 4.85
CA SER A 8 -12.11 -9.16 4.68
C SER A 8 -12.78 -8.20 5.66
N VAL A 9 -12.01 -7.61 6.57
CA VAL A 9 -12.49 -6.62 7.54
C VAL A 9 -11.85 -5.28 7.19
N ARG A 10 -12.66 -4.27 6.87
CA ARG A 10 -12.22 -2.98 6.34
C ARG A 10 -12.75 -1.85 7.21
N MET A 11 -11.94 -0.81 7.38
CA MET A 11 -12.27 0.36 8.16
C MET A 11 -11.94 1.65 7.40
N ARG A 12 -12.80 2.66 7.57
CA ARG A 12 -12.51 4.04 7.21
C ARG A 12 -13.04 4.99 8.27
N ALA A 13 -12.30 6.07 8.52
CA ALA A 13 -12.65 7.12 9.46
C ALA A 13 -12.38 8.51 8.87
N SER A 14 -13.23 9.48 9.21
CA SER A 14 -13.10 10.89 8.85
C SER A 14 -13.53 11.82 9.98
N GLU A 15 -13.07 13.06 9.89
CA GLU A 15 -13.46 14.21 10.71
C GLU A 15 -14.23 15.20 9.81
N ASP A 16 -15.17 15.93 10.40
CA ASP A 16 -16.10 16.85 9.73
C ASP A 16 -17.03 16.14 8.72
N GLY A 17 -17.54 14.97 9.12
CA GLY A 17 -18.51 14.19 8.36
C GLY A 17 -17.88 13.08 7.49
N ALA A 18 -18.73 12.42 6.69
CA ALA A 18 -18.28 11.31 5.85
C ALA A 18 -17.38 11.78 4.69
N HIS A 19 -16.51 10.89 4.18
CA HIS A 19 -15.68 11.15 2.99
C HIS A 19 -16.50 11.60 1.77
N GLU A 20 -17.73 11.09 1.63
CA GLU A 20 -18.68 11.44 0.57
C GLU A 20 -19.25 12.86 0.71
N GLN A 21 -19.12 13.47 1.89
CA GLN A 21 -19.54 14.83 2.21
C GLN A 21 -18.37 15.82 2.28
N GLY A 22 -17.15 15.36 1.94
CA GLY A 22 -15.94 16.19 1.98
C GLY A 22 -15.15 16.11 3.30
N GLY A 23 -15.52 15.21 4.21
CA GLY A 23 -14.81 15.04 5.49
C GLY A 23 -13.33 14.67 5.32
N LYS A 24 -12.48 15.24 6.19
CA LYS A 24 -11.03 15.01 6.20
C LYS A 24 -10.75 13.54 6.47
N HIS A 25 -9.89 12.92 5.66
CA HIS A 25 -9.47 11.54 5.93
C HIS A 25 -8.62 11.48 7.20
N ILE A 26 -9.06 10.67 8.18
CA ILE A 26 -8.32 10.42 9.41
C ILE A 26 -7.58 9.09 9.33
N SER A 27 -8.29 7.98 9.08
CA SER A 27 -7.64 6.66 9.04
C SER A 27 -8.35 5.69 8.11
N GLY A 28 -7.58 4.71 7.64
CA GLY A 28 -8.05 3.59 6.86
C GLY A 28 -7.27 2.34 7.23
N GLY A 29 -7.93 1.19 7.19
CA GLY A 29 -7.27 -0.08 7.48
C GLY A 29 -8.03 -1.27 6.92
N GLU A 30 -7.31 -2.36 6.76
CA GLU A 30 -7.86 -3.65 6.41
C GLU A 30 -7.03 -4.76 7.04
N LEU A 31 -7.69 -5.87 7.34
CA LEU A 31 -7.06 -7.14 7.67
C LEU A 31 -7.95 -8.29 7.17
N ILE A 32 -7.36 -9.48 7.01
CA ILE A 32 -8.07 -10.72 6.74
C ILE A 32 -8.18 -11.50 8.06
N SER A 33 -9.40 -11.89 8.44
CA SER A 33 -9.66 -12.61 9.69
C SER A 33 -10.40 -13.91 9.45
N THR A 34 -10.38 -14.78 10.45
CA THR A 34 -11.27 -15.93 10.54
C THR A 34 -12.52 -15.53 11.32
N TYR A 35 -13.61 -16.30 11.20
CA TYR A 35 -14.86 -15.99 11.91
C TYR A 35 -14.66 -15.79 13.42
N ASP A 36 -13.91 -16.71 14.05
CA ASP A 36 -13.66 -16.69 15.50
C ASP A 36 -12.84 -15.47 15.95
N ASN A 37 -12.06 -14.88 15.04
CA ASN A 37 -11.21 -13.71 15.32
C ASN A 37 -11.84 -12.37 14.91
N LEU A 38 -13.07 -12.35 14.37
CA LEU A 38 -13.72 -11.12 13.90
C LEU A 38 -13.83 -10.04 14.98
N LYS A 39 -14.13 -10.41 16.23
CA LYS A 39 -14.20 -9.44 17.34
C LYS A 39 -12.87 -8.73 17.56
N ASN A 40 -11.77 -9.48 17.55
CA ASN A 40 -10.44 -8.92 17.70
C ASN A 40 -10.09 -8.02 16.50
N ALA A 41 -10.40 -8.46 15.28
CA ALA A 41 -10.18 -7.68 14.07
C ALA A 41 -10.89 -6.32 14.09
N VAL A 42 -12.16 -6.29 14.49
CA VAL A 42 -12.94 -5.06 14.62
C VAL A 42 -12.33 -4.12 15.66
N ASN A 43 -11.93 -4.64 16.82
CA ASN A 43 -11.31 -3.82 17.88
C ASN A 43 -9.97 -3.23 17.45
N VAL A 44 -9.12 -4.00 16.75
CA VAL A 44 -7.84 -3.51 16.21
C VAL A 44 -8.06 -2.32 15.26
N LEU A 45 -9.03 -2.44 14.34
CA LEU A 45 -9.33 -1.36 13.40
C LEU A 45 -10.01 -0.16 14.06
N LEU A 46 -10.87 -0.39 15.06
CA LEU A 46 -11.48 0.68 15.84
C LEU A 46 -10.40 1.48 16.58
N GLU A 47 -9.50 0.81 17.30
CA GLU A 47 -8.41 1.46 18.04
C GLU A 47 -7.49 2.25 17.10
N LYS A 48 -7.13 1.67 15.94
CA LYS A 48 -6.33 2.34 14.90
C LYS A 48 -6.94 3.68 14.47
N ALA A 49 -8.27 3.77 14.37
CA ALA A 49 -8.96 4.99 13.99
C ALA A 49 -9.01 6.03 15.11
N LEU A 50 -9.28 5.59 16.34
CA LEU A 50 -9.48 6.49 17.50
C LEU A 50 -8.17 7.09 18.03
N THR A 51 -7.03 6.49 17.72
CA THR A 51 -5.70 6.92 18.18
C THR A 51 -4.84 7.52 17.06
N HIS A 52 -5.45 7.88 15.94
CA HIS A 52 -4.72 8.34 14.77
C HIS A 52 -4.16 9.76 14.94
N SER A 53 -2.96 10.01 14.43
CA SER A 53 -2.28 11.30 14.55
C SER A 53 -2.89 12.42 13.71
N ARG A 54 -3.69 12.07 12.70
CA ARG A 54 -4.34 13.05 11.78
C ARG A 54 -5.54 13.78 12.39
N GLY A 55 -6.05 13.34 13.55
CA GLY A 55 -7.20 13.94 14.22
C GLY A 55 -8.12 12.90 14.87
N THR A 56 -9.26 13.38 15.41
CA THR A 56 -10.28 12.53 16.04
C THR A 56 -11.47 12.37 15.10
N PRO A 57 -11.86 11.15 14.70
CA PRO A 57 -12.95 10.99 13.74
C PRO A 57 -14.33 11.22 14.37
N ASP A 58 -15.22 11.88 13.64
CA ASP A 58 -16.66 11.99 13.94
C ASP A 58 -17.51 11.01 13.09
N PHE A 59 -16.89 10.40 12.08
CA PHE A 59 -17.46 9.37 11.24
C PHE A 59 -16.53 8.15 11.17
N LEU A 60 -17.07 6.96 11.38
CA LEU A 60 -16.34 5.70 11.28
C LEU A 60 -17.23 4.58 10.74
N GLN A 61 -16.70 3.79 9.81
CA GLN A 61 -17.35 2.58 9.31
C GLN A 61 -16.39 1.40 9.36
N ILE A 62 -16.84 0.30 9.95
CA ILE A 62 -16.19 -1.01 9.90
C ILE A 62 -17.15 -1.99 9.23
N GLN A 63 -16.66 -2.70 8.23
CA GLN A 63 -17.41 -3.71 7.50
C GLN A 63 -16.59 -4.98 7.42
N PHE A 64 -17.23 -6.15 7.59
CA PHE A 64 -16.64 -7.42 7.19
C PHE A 64 -17.50 -8.13 6.14
N GLU A 65 -16.86 -8.87 5.25
CA GLU A 65 -17.52 -9.72 4.25
C GLU A 65 -16.75 -11.03 4.08
N LEU A 66 -17.48 -12.13 3.83
CA LEU A 66 -16.89 -13.43 3.53
C LEU A 66 -16.07 -13.34 2.24
N ILE A 67 -14.87 -13.92 2.25
CA ILE A 67 -14.03 -14.07 1.06
C ILE A 67 -14.44 -15.37 0.36
N ASP A 68 -15.07 -15.22 -0.79
CA ASP A 68 -15.55 -16.29 -1.66
C ASP A 68 -14.47 -16.84 -2.61
N LYS A 69 -13.45 -16.04 -2.90
CA LYS A 69 -12.31 -16.39 -3.77
C LYS A 69 -11.22 -17.15 -3.00
N PRO A 70 -10.49 -18.08 -3.65
CA PRO A 70 -9.35 -18.75 -3.03
C PRO A 70 -8.22 -17.77 -2.73
N VAL A 71 -7.61 -17.89 -1.54
CA VAL A 71 -6.49 -17.04 -1.14
C VAL A 71 -5.21 -17.47 -1.85
N THR A 72 -4.54 -16.50 -2.48
CA THR A 72 -3.24 -16.71 -3.12
C THR A 72 -2.13 -16.33 -2.15
N LYS A 73 -1.09 -17.17 -2.04
CA LYS A 73 0.08 -16.90 -1.21
C LYS A 73 1.20 -16.29 -2.05
N LEU A 74 1.79 -15.19 -1.58
CA LEU A 74 2.91 -14.52 -2.23
C LEU A 74 4.10 -14.38 -1.27
N LYS A 75 5.32 -14.48 -1.78
CA LYS A 75 6.52 -14.08 -1.03
C LYS A 75 6.61 -12.56 -0.95
N PRO A 76 7.09 -11.97 0.16
CA PRO A 76 7.30 -10.54 0.23
C PRO A 76 8.33 -10.08 -0.80
N LEU A 77 8.18 -8.86 -1.31
CA LEU A 77 9.22 -8.24 -2.11
C LEU A 77 10.55 -8.14 -1.32
N PRO A 78 11.71 -8.37 -1.96
CA PRO A 78 13.00 -8.10 -1.34
C PRO A 78 13.07 -6.63 -0.90
N ILE A 79 13.54 -6.40 0.32
CA ILE A 79 13.55 -5.06 0.91
C ILE A 79 14.94 -4.41 0.83
N GLY A 80 14.96 -3.14 0.45
CA GLY A 80 16.11 -2.25 0.57
C GLY A 80 15.74 -0.97 1.31
N THR A 81 16.72 -0.33 1.95
CA THR A 81 16.54 1.01 2.57
C THR A 81 17.59 1.96 2.05
N ASN A 82 17.13 3.10 1.53
CA ASN A 82 17.93 4.20 1.02
C ASN A 82 17.86 5.34 2.04
N GLU A 83 18.98 5.55 2.75
CA GLU A 83 19.13 6.66 3.68
C GLU A 83 19.42 7.94 2.92
N VAL A 84 18.70 9.02 3.24
CA VAL A 84 18.81 10.32 2.57
C VAL A 84 18.75 11.47 3.59
N GLU A 85 19.38 12.59 3.25
CA GLU A 85 19.49 13.75 4.13
C GLU A 85 18.41 14.81 3.84
N SER A 86 17.77 14.77 2.67
CA SER A 86 16.75 15.77 2.28
C SER A 86 15.62 15.19 1.44
N VAL A 87 14.47 15.87 1.43
CA VAL A 87 13.33 15.52 0.55
C VAL A 87 13.75 15.54 -0.92
N LYS A 88 14.55 16.53 -1.32
CA LYS A 88 15.07 16.65 -2.70
C LYS A 88 15.89 15.43 -3.11
N GLU A 89 16.76 14.96 -2.22
CA GLU A 89 17.54 13.74 -2.46
C GLU A 89 16.63 12.51 -2.53
N GLY A 90 15.69 12.37 -1.60
CA GLY A 90 14.72 11.28 -1.63
C GLY A 90 13.89 11.24 -2.92
N HIS A 91 13.44 12.39 -3.40
CA HIS A 91 12.74 12.49 -4.69
C HIS A 91 13.63 12.12 -5.86
N SER A 92 14.91 12.51 -5.85
CA SER A 92 15.88 12.12 -6.87
C SER A 92 16.08 10.60 -6.92
N ILE A 93 16.26 9.96 -5.76
CA ILE A 93 16.37 8.49 -5.65
C ILE A 93 15.07 7.82 -6.13
N ALA A 94 13.91 8.33 -5.73
CA ALA A 94 12.63 7.78 -6.15
C ALA A 94 12.48 7.79 -7.68
N GLN A 95 12.82 8.91 -8.34
CA GLN A 95 12.77 9.02 -9.79
C GLN A 95 13.74 8.05 -10.48
N ASN A 96 14.97 7.91 -9.96
CA ASN A 96 15.95 6.96 -10.51
C ASN A 96 15.47 5.51 -10.36
N LEU A 97 14.88 5.14 -9.22
CA LEU A 97 14.33 3.80 -9.00
C LEU A 97 13.14 3.50 -9.93
N LEU A 98 12.26 4.48 -10.17
CA LEU A 98 11.17 4.35 -11.13
C LEU A 98 11.69 4.13 -12.55
N GLU A 99 12.74 4.84 -12.94
CA GLU A 99 13.38 4.69 -14.25
C GLU A 99 14.01 3.29 -14.41
N ILE A 100 14.73 2.81 -13.38
CA ILE A 100 15.28 1.44 -13.34
C ILE A 100 14.17 0.38 -13.40
N ALA A 101 13.03 0.62 -12.75
CA ALA A 101 11.87 -0.28 -12.81
C ALA A 101 11.26 -0.35 -14.23
N GLY A 102 11.49 0.66 -15.07
CA GLY A 102 11.05 0.73 -16.45
C GLY A 102 10.02 1.82 -16.73
N VAL A 103 9.82 2.77 -15.82
CA VAL A 103 8.94 3.92 -16.05
C VAL A 103 9.70 4.97 -16.88
N PRO A 104 9.19 5.40 -18.04
CA PRO A 104 9.87 6.41 -18.86
C PRO A 104 10.01 7.74 -18.12
N ARG A 105 11.15 8.41 -18.27
CA ARG A 105 11.46 9.70 -17.63
C ARG A 105 10.35 10.75 -17.75
N LYS A 106 9.78 10.91 -18.94
CA LYS A 106 8.65 11.81 -19.21
C LYS A 106 7.39 11.47 -18.41
N CYS A 107 7.13 10.19 -18.15
CA CYS A 107 6.01 9.75 -17.32
C CYS A 107 6.26 10.06 -15.85
N ILE A 108 7.50 9.92 -15.39
CA ILE A 108 7.90 10.27 -14.02
C ILE A 108 7.69 11.76 -13.77
N GLU A 109 8.18 12.62 -14.66
CA GLU A 109 8.04 14.09 -14.54
C GLU A 109 6.56 14.50 -14.45
N LYS A 110 5.72 14.01 -15.36
CA LYS A 110 4.27 14.25 -15.34
C LYS A 110 3.58 13.72 -14.07
N ALA A 111 4.00 12.57 -13.56
CA ALA A 111 3.43 12.03 -12.33
C ALA A 111 3.75 12.93 -11.13
N PHE A 112 4.98 13.46 -11.03
CA PHE A 112 5.37 14.39 -9.97
C PHE A 112 4.65 15.75 -10.07
N GLU A 113 4.38 16.24 -11.29
CA GLU A 113 3.50 17.40 -11.50
C GLU A 113 2.09 17.13 -10.93
N GLN A 114 1.50 15.98 -11.26
CA GLN A 114 0.16 15.60 -10.77
C GLN A 114 0.07 15.44 -9.26
N ILE A 115 1.12 14.96 -8.59
CA ILE A 115 1.15 14.83 -7.13
C ILE A 115 0.95 16.20 -6.46
N THR A 116 1.55 17.25 -7.03
CA THR A 116 1.45 18.61 -6.50
C THR A 116 0.02 19.16 -6.62
N GLU A 117 -0.71 18.73 -7.66
CA GLU A 117 -2.07 19.19 -7.95
C GLU A 117 -3.16 18.41 -7.19
N ASN A 118 -2.88 17.17 -6.76
CA ASN A 118 -3.87 16.27 -6.17
C ASN A 118 -3.70 16.10 -4.66
N SER A 119 -3.80 17.17 -3.87
CA SER A 119 -3.86 17.06 -2.40
C SER A 119 -5.20 16.47 -1.95
N GLY A 120 -5.18 15.37 -1.19
CA GLY A 120 -6.39 14.77 -0.60
C GLY A 120 -6.84 13.43 -1.20
N LEU A 121 -6.01 12.76 -2.01
CA LEU A 121 -6.30 11.42 -2.51
C LEU A 121 -6.41 10.41 -1.35
N ARG A 122 -7.45 9.58 -1.37
CA ARG A 122 -7.71 8.53 -0.36
C ARG A 122 -7.29 7.12 -0.81
N GLY A 123 -6.81 7.01 -2.05
CA GLY A 123 -6.44 5.76 -2.69
C GLY A 123 -5.34 6.00 -3.72
N ALA A 124 -5.00 4.96 -4.48
CA ALA A 124 -3.97 5.05 -5.50
C ALA A 124 -4.50 5.67 -6.80
N ILE A 125 -3.65 6.46 -7.45
CA ILE A 125 -3.79 6.81 -8.86
C ILE A 125 -3.29 5.65 -9.72
N LEU A 126 -4.01 5.35 -10.81
CA LEU A 126 -3.49 4.50 -11.88
C LEU A 126 -2.96 5.38 -13.01
N PHE A 127 -1.65 5.33 -13.26
CA PHE A 127 -0.97 6.16 -14.25
C PHE A 127 -0.42 5.29 -15.37
N ASP A 128 -0.94 5.43 -16.58
CA ASP A 128 -0.48 4.64 -17.73
C ASP A 128 0.78 5.23 -18.34
N ILE A 129 1.82 4.41 -18.45
CA ILE A 129 3.10 4.83 -18.97
C ILE A 129 3.11 4.97 -20.49
N ARG A 130 2.12 4.40 -21.21
CA ARG A 130 2.02 4.54 -22.67
C ARG A 130 1.39 5.87 -23.08
N SER A 131 0.29 6.24 -22.43
CA SER A 131 -0.42 7.49 -22.69
C SER A 131 0.05 8.67 -21.83
N SER A 132 0.79 8.39 -20.74
CA SER A 132 1.19 9.36 -19.73
C SER A 132 0.03 10.13 -19.10
N VAL A 133 -1.10 9.45 -18.87
CA VAL A 133 -2.28 10.01 -18.20
C VAL A 133 -2.77 9.14 -17.05
N ARG A 134 -3.48 9.79 -16.13
CA ARG A 134 -4.26 9.13 -15.09
C ARG A 134 -5.48 8.45 -15.72
N MET A 135 -5.74 7.19 -15.36
CA MET A 135 -6.79 6.37 -16.00
C MET A 135 -7.86 5.82 -15.05
N ASP A 136 -7.71 5.92 -13.73
CA ASP A 136 -8.65 5.27 -12.80
C ASP A 136 -10.08 5.84 -12.83
N ASN A 137 -10.25 7.09 -13.28
CA ASN A 137 -11.54 7.80 -13.32
C ASN A 137 -12.25 7.84 -11.94
N ARG A 138 -11.49 7.87 -10.83
CA ARG A 138 -12.04 7.84 -9.46
C ARG A 138 -11.79 9.10 -8.63
N ASN A 139 -11.32 10.20 -9.24
CA ASN A 139 -11.08 11.49 -8.57
C ASN A 139 -10.37 11.31 -7.21
N GLU A 140 -10.83 11.95 -6.13
CA GLU A 140 -10.22 11.85 -4.80
C GLU A 140 -10.38 10.47 -4.14
N LYS A 141 -11.29 9.61 -4.62
CA LYS A 141 -11.47 8.25 -4.07
C LYS A 141 -10.28 7.36 -4.42
N GLY A 142 -9.77 7.47 -5.64
CA GLY A 142 -8.72 6.58 -6.17
C GLY A 142 -9.10 5.10 -6.14
N VAL A 143 -8.13 4.24 -6.42
CA VAL A 143 -8.26 2.78 -6.31
C VAL A 143 -7.75 2.31 -4.95
N ARG A 144 -8.52 1.48 -4.25
CA ARG A 144 -8.18 1.02 -2.90
C ARG A 144 -7.89 -0.46 -2.91
N VAL A 145 -6.61 -0.81 -2.86
CA VAL A 145 -6.17 -2.20 -2.77
C VAL A 145 -6.74 -2.81 -1.50
N SER A 146 -7.30 -4.01 -1.63
CA SER A 146 -8.04 -4.68 -0.57
C SER A 146 -7.81 -6.20 -0.61
N ARG A 147 -8.25 -6.92 0.42
CA ARG A 147 -8.11 -8.36 0.64
C ARG A 147 -6.65 -8.81 0.60
N MET A 148 -5.82 -8.19 1.42
CA MET A 148 -4.43 -8.60 1.59
C MET A 148 -4.01 -8.52 3.04
N ASP A 149 -3.25 -9.49 3.52
CA ASP A 149 -2.72 -9.48 4.88
C ASP A 149 -1.44 -10.32 4.99
N TRP A 150 -0.80 -10.25 6.15
CA TRP A 150 0.36 -11.02 6.55
C TRP A 150 0.23 -11.37 8.03
N LEU A 151 0.18 -12.67 8.33
CA LEU A 151 0.16 -13.18 9.69
C LEU A 151 1.31 -12.57 10.50
N THR A 152 0.98 -11.92 11.62
CA THR A 152 1.94 -11.21 12.46
C THR A 152 3.11 -12.11 12.88
N THR A 153 2.84 -13.36 13.24
CA THR A 153 3.89 -14.33 13.60
C THR A 153 4.86 -14.66 12.47
N ASN A 154 4.44 -14.58 11.20
CA ASN A 154 5.32 -14.78 10.05
C ASN A 154 6.06 -13.48 9.70
N PHE A 155 5.39 -12.33 9.83
CA PHE A 155 6.02 -11.01 9.66
C PHE A 155 7.13 -10.77 10.68
N ASP A 156 6.91 -11.09 11.96
CA ASP A 156 7.90 -10.89 13.02
C ASP A 156 9.18 -11.68 12.72
N LYS A 157 9.06 -12.93 12.27
CA LYS A 157 10.22 -13.75 11.85
C LYS A 157 10.97 -13.12 10.67
N TRP A 158 10.24 -12.63 9.67
CA TRP A 158 10.83 -11.93 8.52
C TRP A 158 11.56 -10.65 8.96
N SER A 159 10.96 -9.88 9.86
CA SER A 159 11.51 -8.65 10.43
C SER A 159 12.80 -8.93 11.20
N ASP A 160 12.82 -9.97 12.05
CA ASP A 160 13.99 -10.39 12.79
C ASP A 160 15.13 -10.79 11.85
N HIS A 161 14.84 -11.60 10.82
CA HIS A 161 15.83 -12.04 9.83
C HIS A 161 16.46 -10.85 9.09
N HIS A 162 15.65 -9.86 8.69
CA HIS A 162 16.12 -8.67 7.97
C HIS A 162 16.62 -7.54 8.90
N LYS A 163 16.60 -7.75 10.22
CA LYS A 163 16.95 -6.74 11.24
C LYS A 163 16.15 -5.44 11.09
N ILE A 164 14.87 -5.57 10.75
CA ILE A 164 13.94 -4.46 10.58
C ILE A 164 13.05 -4.39 11.81
N THR A 165 13.04 -3.24 12.49
CA THR A 165 12.11 -2.99 13.60
C THR A 165 10.67 -3.26 13.15
N PRO A 166 9.97 -4.22 13.78
CA PRO A 166 8.59 -4.53 13.43
C PRO A 166 7.73 -3.28 13.53
N SER A 167 6.99 -2.99 12.47
CA SER A 167 6.07 -1.86 12.40
C SER A 167 4.86 -2.27 11.60
N LEU A 168 3.67 -2.03 12.15
CA LEU A 168 2.42 -2.27 11.44
C LEU A 168 2.40 -1.54 10.09
N ARG A 169 2.97 -0.34 10.04
CA ARG A 169 3.08 0.46 8.79
C ARG A 169 3.92 -0.25 7.74
N VAL A 170 5.08 -0.79 8.13
CA VAL A 170 5.96 -1.54 7.22
C VAL A 170 5.27 -2.82 6.75
N LYS A 171 4.58 -3.54 7.65
CA LYS A 171 3.80 -4.72 7.30
C LYS A 171 2.72 -4.38 6.27
N GLU A 172 1.84 -3.43 6.57
CA GLU A 172 0.74 -3.00 5.69
C GLU A 172 1.26 -2.54 4.32
N ALA A 173 2.30 -1.70 4.29
CA ALA A 173 2.88 -1.18 3.05
C ALA A 173 3.54 -2.28 2.20
N LEU A 174 4.33 -3.17 2.80
CA LEU A 174 5.02 -4.23 2.07
C LEU A 174 4.04 -5.28 1.53
N VAL A 175 2.98 -5.62 2.27
CA VAL A 175 1.91 -6.50 1.78
C VAL A 175 1.23 -5.92 0.55
N LEU A 176 0.84 -4.64 0.62
CA LEU A 176 0.20 -3.95 -0.49
C LEU A 176 1.13 -3.90 -1.70
N ALA A 177 2.37 -3.44 -1.52
CA ALA A 177 3.35 -3.33 -2.60
C ALA A 177 3.66 -4.68 -3.25
N THR A 178 3.70 -5.76 -2.45
CA THR A 178 3.86 -7.14 -2.94
C THR A 178 2.69 -7.56 -3.81
N LYS A 179 1.45 -7.35 -3.34
CA LYS A 179 0.24 -7.66 -4.14
C LYS A 179 0.21 -6.85 -5.45
N VAL A 180 0.50 -5.56 -5.38
CA VAL A 180 0.47 -4.64 -6.54
C VAL A 180 1.53 -5.02 -7.57
N SER A 181 2.76 -5.25 -7.12
CA SER A 181 3.90 -5.59 -7.99
C SER A 181 3.80 -6.98 -8.63
N GLN A 182 2.94 -7.86 -8.09
CA GLN A 182 2.74 -9.18 -8.65
C GLN A 182 1.90 -9.16 -9.94
N HIS A 183 1.06 -8.15 -10.13
CA HIS A 183 0.22 -8.07 -11.32
C HIS A 183 1.06 -7.68 -12.55
N PRO A 184 0.96 -8.41 -13.69
CA PRO A 184 1.79 -8.14 -14.87
C PRO A 184 1.66 -6.74 -15.46
N ALA A 185 0.50 -6.10 -15.28
CA ALA A 185 0.29 -4.74 -15.76
C ALA A 185 1.03 -3.67 -14.93
N THR A 186 1.43 -3.98 -13.70
CA THR A 186 2.13 -3.04 -12.82
C THR A 186 3.62 -3.02 -13.14
N VAL A 187 4.12 -1.85 -13.50
CA VAL A 187 5.56 -1.61 -13.70
C VAL A 187 6.22 -1.24 -12.38
N ALA A 188 5.63 -0.27 -11.67
CA ALA A 188 6.15 0.23 -10.41
C ALA A 188 5.06 0.89 -9.56
N GLU A 189 5.37 1.09 -8.28
CA GLU A 189 4.59 1.88 -7.33
C GLU A 189 5.48 2.97 -6.72
N LEU A 190 4.95 4.17 -6.56
CA LEU A 190 5.52 5.26 -5.76
C LEU A 190 4.58 5.56 -4.61
N CYS A 191 5.09 5.61 -3.39
CA CYS A 191 4.26 5.85 -2.21
C CYS A 191 4.99 6.62 -1.10
N TRP A 192 4.29 7.53 -0.43
CA TRP A 192 4.64 8.02 0.91
C TRP A 192 3.38 8.36 1.70
N SER A 193 3.51 8.34 3.03
CA SER A 193 2.38 8.51 3.95
C SER A 193 1.77 9.90 3.85
N ASP A 194 0.48 10.01 4.11
CA ASP A 194 -0.21 11.26 4.42
C ASP A 194 -0.08 11.63 5.91
N ASP A 195 0.42 10.76 6.77
CA ASP A 195 0.58 11.07 8.21
C ASP A 195 1.70 12.08 8.49
N PRO A 196 1.43 13.15 9.25
CA PRO A 196 2.36 14.27 9.42
C PRO A 196 3.69 13.84 10.07
N GLU A 197 3.69 12.89 10.99
CA GLU A 197 4.94 12.41 11.61
C GLU A 197 5.72 11.37 10.81
N TYR A 198 5.17 10.83 9.71
CA TYR A 198 5.80 9.74 8.97
C TYR A 198 6.31 10.18 7.60
N ILE A 199 7.60 10.51 7.55
CA ILE A 199 8.25 11.07 6.35
C ILE A 199 8.87 10.03 5.41
N THR A 200 8.96 8.77 5.85
CA THR A 200 9.46 7.66 5.02
C THR A 200 8.41 7.24 3.99
N GLY A 201 8.87 6.90 2.79
CA GLY A 201 8.06 6.19 1.81
C GLY A 201 8.89 5.20 1.04
N TYR A 202 8.47 4.86 -0.18
CA TYR A 202 9.14 3.85 -1.00
C TYR A 202 8.83 3.97 -2.49
N VAL A 203 9.69 3.31 -3.27
CA VAL A 203 9.37 2.87 -4.63
C VAL A 203 9.39 1.33 -4.63
N ALA A 204 8.40 0.72 -5.28
CA ALA A 204 8.35 -0.73 -5.41
C ALA A 204 8.18 -1.16 -6.86
N GLY A 205 8.68 -2.35 -7.19
CA GLY A 205 8.47 -2.96 -8.49
C GLY A 205 9.12 -4.33 -8.56
N LYS A 206 8.66 -5.18 -9.47
CA LYS A 206 9.09 -6.59 -9.56
C LYS A 206 10.62 -6.76 -9.71
N LYS A 207 11.28 -5.82 -10.40
CA LYS A 207 12.74 -5.83 -10.63
C LYS A 207 13.55 -5.30 -9.46
N ILE A 208 13.01 -4.31 -8.74
CA ILE A 208 13.75 -3.54 -7.73
C ILE A 208 13.37 -3.95 -6.30
N GLY A 209 12.33 -4.76 -6.11
CA GLY A 209 11.80 -5.09 -4.79
C GLY A 209 11.05 -3.91 -4.17
N TYR A 210 11.09 -3.81 -2.85
CA TYR A 210 10.51 -2.73 -2.04
C TYR A 210 11.63 -1.84 -1.50
N GLN A 211 11.84 -0.70 -2.14
CA GLN A 211 12.94 0.22 -1.87
C GLN A 211 12.45 1.37 -1.00
N ARG A 212 12.69 1.28 0.31
CA ARG A 212 12.38 2.35 1.28
C ARG A 212 13.29 3.55 1.04
N ILE A 213 12.74 4.74 1.23
CA ILE A 213 13.46 6.01 1.16
C ILE A 213 13.09 6.78 2.42
N THR A 214 14.08 7.09 3.26
CA THR A 214 13.80 7.52 4.64
C THR A 214 13.17 8.91 4.75
N ARG A 215 13.25 9.73 3.70
CA ARG A 215 12.62 11.06 3.61
C ARG A 215 12.08 11.34 2.21
N LEU A 216 10.74 11.39 2.05
CA LEU A 216 10.04 11.79 0.82
C LEU A 216 9.10 12.99 0.99
N LYS A 217 8.94 13.48 2.21
CA LYS A 217 8.23 14.72 2.55
C LYS A 217 8.79 15.33 3.82
N GLU A 218 8.38 16.57 4.11
CA GLU A 218 8.74 17.24 5.36
C GLU A 218 7.85 16.76 6.51
N PHE A 219 8.38 16.83 7.73
CA PHE A 219 7.61 16.56 8.94
C PHE A 219 6.48 17.61 9.07
N GLY A 220 5.26 17.15 9.39
CA GLY A 220 4.06 17.99 9.45
C GLY A 220 3.31 18.12 8.12
N ASP A 221 3.88 17.67 7.00
CA ASP A 221 3.17 17.68 5.71
C ASP A 221 2.14 16.55 5.66
N GLU A 222 0.86 16.90 5.56
CA GLU A 222 -0.26 15.94 5.51
C GLU A 222 -0.53 15.37 4.11
N ARG A 223 0.28 15.71 3.10
CA ARG A 223 0.10 15.26 1.71
C ARG A 223 0.81 13.93 1.48
N GLY A 224 0.01 12.87 1.34
CA GLY A 224 0.48 11.56 0.88
C GLY A 224 0.49 11.43 -0.63
N CYS A 225 1.12 10.37 -1.12
CA CYS A 225 1.08 9.98 -2.51
C CYS A 225 0.99 8.47 -2.61
N ARG A 226 0.19 7.98 -3.56
CA ARG A 226 0.24 6.60 -4.02
C ARG A 226 -0.09 6.53 -5.50
N ILE A 227 0.86 6.07 -6.32
CA ILE A 227 0.70 5.94 -7.77
C ILE A 227 1.14 4.54 -8.18
N PHE A 228 0.30 3.86 -8.95
CA PHE A 228 0.66 2.63 -9.65
C PHE A 228 0.91 2.97 -11.12
N PHE A 229 2.16 2.80 -11.55
CA PHE A 229 2.56 2.92 -12.95
C PHE A 229 2.22 1.63 -13.67
N VAL A 230 1.39 1.72 -14.71
CA VAL A 230 0.91 0.57 -15.46
C VAL A 230 1.31 0.65 -16.92
N ASP A 231 1.65 -0.49 -17.54
CA ASP A 231 2.03 -0.56 -18.95
C ASP A 231 0.87 -1.07 -19.81
N GLY A 232 0.09 -0.16 -20.37
CA GLY A 232 -0.94 -0.49 -21.37
C GLY A 232 -1.96 -1.51 -20.87
N LEU A 233 -2.93 -1.03 -20.07
CA LEU A 233 -4.04 -1.86 -19.62
C LEU A 233 -5.05 -2.09 -20.75
N SER A 234 -5.13 -3.34 -21.24
CA SER A 234 -6.20 -3.77 -22.14
C SER A 234 -7.57 -3.82 -21.43
N ASP A 235 -7.55 -4.15 -20.14
CA ASP A 235 -8.74 -4.21 -19.29
C ASP A 235 -8.46 -3.57 -17.92
N LEU A 236 -8.82 -2.29 -17.80
CA LEU A 236 -8.73 -1.53 -16.56
C LEU A 236 -9.64 -2.10 -15.47
N HIS A 237 -10.83 -2.59 -15.83
CA HIS A 237 -11.79 -3.11 -14.87
C HIS A 237 -11.27 -4.38 -14.20
N ALA A 238 -10.74 -5.32 -14.99
CA ALA A 238 -10.13 -6.54 -14.47
C ALA A 238 -8.95 -6.25 -13.53
N TYR A 239 -8.12 -5.26 -13.85
CA TYR A 239 -7.02 -4.87 -12.98
C TYR A 239 -7.51 -4.26 -11.66
N ILE A 240 -8.51 -3.37 -11.70
CA ILE A 240 -9.11 -2.83 -10.49
C ILE A 240 -9.78 -3.94 -9.67
N GLU A 241 -10.47 -4.90 -10.31
CA GLU A 241 -11.05 -6.05 -9.63
C GLU A 241 -9.96 -6.90 -8.95
N TYR A 242 -8.81 -7.13 -9.59
CA TYR A 242 -7.67 -7.79 -8.95
C TYR A 242 -7.23 -7.03 -7.68
N LEU A 243 -7.03 -5.72 -7.80
CA LEU A 243 -6.59 -4.88 -6.69
C LEU A 243 -7.60 -4.90 -5.53
N GLU A 244 -8.90 -4.84 -5.80
CA GLU A 244 -9.95 -4.73 -4.79
C GLU A 244 -10.49 -6.07 -4.27
N LYS A 245 -10.40 -7.15 -5.05
CA LYS A 245 -11.15 -8.39 -4.79
C LYS A 245 -10.33 -9.67 -4.77
N GLN A 246 -9.10 -9.71 -5.30
CA GLN A 246 -8.25 -10.91 -5.21
C GLN A 246 -7.65 -11.04 -3.80
N PRO A 247 -7.98 -12.08 -3.02
CA PRO A 247 -7.40 -12.28 -1.70
C PRO A 247 -5.95 -12.77 -1.77
N ILE A 248 -5.08 -12.13 -0.98
CA ILE A 248 -3.64 -12.41 -0.91
C ILE A 248 -3.19 -12.57 0.54
N PHE A 249 -2.43 -13.61 0.84
CA PHE A 249 -1.58 -13.65 2.03
C PHE A 249 -0.12 -13.54 1.62
N VAL A 250 0.62 -12.67 2.30
CA VAL A 250 2.08 -12.72 2.23
C VAL A 250 2.59 -13.77 3.21
N GLU A 251 3.51 -14.61 2.72
CA GLU A 251 4.16 -15.66 3.49
C GLU A 251 5.65 -15.66 3.15
N TRP A 252 6.46 -15.35 4.15
CA TRP A 252 7.91 -15.49 4.08
C TRP A 252 8.31 -16.88 4.55
N GLU A 253 9.18 -17.50 3.77
CA GLU A 253 9.87 -18.72 4.11
C GLU A 253 11.35 -18.39 4.14
N GLU A 254 12.05 -18.83 5.18
CA GLU A 254 13.50 -18.78 5.21
C GLU A 254 14.02 -19.64 4.07
N GLU A 255 14.78 -19.03 3.14
CA GLU A 255 15.44 -19.80 2.11
C GLU A 255 16.45 -20.70 2.81
N ASN A 256 16.20 -22.02 2.81
CA ASN A 256 17.18 -23.00 3.21
C ASN A 256 18.41 -22.76 2.33
N VAL A 257 19.43 -22.12 2.90
CA VAL A 257 20.77 -22.11 2.31
C VAL A 257 21.18 -23.58 2.30
N THR A 258 20.93 -24.26 1.18
CA THR A 258 21.59 -25.52 0.87
C THR A 258 23.06 -25.21 1.02
N ARG A 259 23.65 -25.63 2.14
CA ARG A 259 25.10 -25.65 2.32
C ARG A 259 25.61 -26.47 1.15
N ILE A 260 26.14 -25.81 0.14
CA ILE A 260 26.95 -26.46 -0.87
C ILE A 260 28.23 -26.84 -0.13
N ASN A 261 28.22 -28.09 0.36
CA ASN A 261 29.29 -28.88 0.98
C ASN A 261 30.28 -28.16 1.89
#